data_AF-A0A451CUE3-F1
#
_entry.id   AF-A0A451CUE3-F1
#
_cell.length_a   1.000
_cell.length_b   1.000
_cell.length_c   1.000
_cell.angle_alpha   90.00
_cell.angle_beta   90.00
_cell.angle_gamma   90.00
#
_symmetry.space_group_name_H-M   'P 1'
#
loop_
_entity.id
_entity.type
_entity.pdbx_description
1 polymer ?
#
loop_
_entity_poly.entity_id
_entity_poly.type
_entity_poly.pdbx_seq_one_letter_code
_entity_poly.pdbx_strand_id
1 'polypeptide(L)'
;MLRTITLEIRGKLGEIGLEEDEIGTIQMVHELKTRAYPIDMKKRINQAAFRNLSKGIAGTFENNRWSEEDFFEIVEKCRDEPESRSE
;
A
#
# COMPACT_ATOMS: atom_id res chain seq x y z
N MET A 1 9.32 16.84 -11.85
CA MET A 1 10.53 17.50 -11.32
C MET A 1 10.94 16.77 -10.06
N LEU A 2 12.15 16.20 -10.00
CA LEU A 2 12.72 15.68 -8.76
C LEU A 2 12.95 16.87 -7.82
N ARG A 3 12.33 16.86 -6.63
CA ARG A 3 12.66 17.81 -5.57
C ARG A 3 13.89 17.26 -4.85
N THR A 4 15.06 17.57 -5.37
CA THR A 4 16.34 17.22 -4.74
C THR A 4 16.81 18.37 -3.85
N ILE A 5 17.71 18.07 -2.92
CA ILE A 5 18.46 19.11 -2.22
C ILE A 5 19.34 19.83 -3.25
N THR A 6 19.33 21.17 -3.22
CA THR A 6 20.13 21.99 -4.15
C THR A 6 21.59 22.06 -3.70
N LEU A 7 22.50 22.39 -4.63
CA LEU A 7 23.91 22.61 -4.30
C LEU A 7 24.11 23.71 -3.25
N GLU A 8 23.25 24.73 -3.25
CA GLU A 8 23.29 25.79 -2.23
C GLU A 8 22.99 25.23 -0.83
N ILE A 9 21.93 24.42 -0.68
CA ILE A 9 21.61 23.80 0.62
C ILE A 9 22.71 22.83 1.02
N ARG A 10 23.29 22.08 0.06
CA ARG A 10 24.43 21.18 0.30
C ARG A 10 25.63 21.94 0.88
N GLY A 11 25.97 23.10 0.30
CA GLY A 11 27.04 23.96 0.80
C GLY A 11 26.78 24.44 2.23
N LYS A 12 25.55 24.88 2.53
CA LYS A 12 25.17 25.29 3.89
C LYS A 12 25.23 24.15 4.90
N LEU A 13 24.90 22.92 4.50
CA LEU A 13 25.04 21.74 5.36
C LEU A 13 26.51 21.43 5.67
N GLY A 14 27.41 21.63 4.71
CA GLY A 14 28.86 21.53 4.96
C GLY A 14 29.38 22.65 5.87
N GLU A 15 28.89 23.88 5.70
CA GLU A 15 29.28 25.03 6.54
C GLU A 15 28.90 24.86 8.03
N ILE A 16 27.81 24.15 8.32
CA ILE A 16 27.42 23.82 9.70
C ILE A 16 28.14 22.58 10.26
N GLY A 17 29.05 21.99 9.48
CA GLY A 17 29.95 20.93 9.92
C GLY A 17 29.48 19.50 9.65
N LEU A 18 28.48 19.28 8.78
CA LEU A 18 28.11 17.92 8.37
C LEU A 18 29.11 17.36 7.35
N GLU A 19 29.43 16.09 7.50
CA GLU A 19 30.25 15.34 6.57
C GLU A 19 29.46 14.91 5.32
N GLU A 20 30.18 14.58 4.24
CA GLU A 20 29.57 14.29 2.93
C GLU A 20 28.63 13.08 2.96
N ASP A 21 28.87 12.10 3.82
CA ASP A 21 28.01 10.93 4.03
C ASP A 21 26.71 11.29 4.78
N GLU A 22 26.79 12.19 5.76
CA GLU A 22 25.63 12.74 6.47
C GLU A 22 24.74 13.55 5.51
N ILE A 23 25.37 14.41 4.71
CA ILE A 23 24.69 15.19 3.67
C ILE A 23 24.02 14.27 2.64
N GLY A 24 24.72 13.20 2.21
CA GLY A 24 24.18 12.19 1.31
C GLY A 24 22.97 11.46 1.91
N THR A 25 23.01 11.15 3.20
CA THR A 25 21.89 10.53 3.92
C THR A 25 20.67 11.46 3.96
N ILE A 26 20.88 12.75 4.26
CA ILE A 26 19.81 13.75 4.26
C ILE A 26 19.18 13.88 2.87
N GLN A 27 20.00 13.91 1.81
CA GLN A 27 19.52 13.96 0.44
C GLN A 27 18.66 12.73 0.08
N MET A 28 19.12 11.54 0.42
CA MET A 28 18.38 10.30 0.18
C MET A 28 17.02 10.31 0.89
N VAL A 29 16.97 10.69 2.17
CA VAL A 29 15.72 10.77 2.94
C VAL A 29 14.78 11.84 2.38
N HIS A 30 15.32 12.99 1.98
CA HIS A 30 14.54 14.06 1.37
C HIS A 30 13.89 13.58 0.07
N GLU A 31 14.65 12.95 -0.82
CA GLU A 31 14.14 12.37 -2.05
C GLU A 31 13.10 11.29 -1.77
N LEU A 32 13.33 10.43 -0.78
CA LEU A 32 12.34 9.42 -0.39
C LEU A 32 11.03 10.04 0.09
N LYS A 33 11.07 11.20 0.74
CA LYS A 33 9.89 11.89 1.26
C LYS A 33 9.14 12.71 0.20
N THR A 34 9.87 13.39 -0.68
CA THR A 34 9.29 14.41 -1.57
C THR A 34 9.08 13.93 -2.99
N ARG A 35 9.68 12.81 -3.38
CA ARG A 35 9.48 12.23 -4.70
C ARG A 35 8.02 11.80 -4.83
N ALA A 36 7.36 12.31 -5.86
CA ALA A 36 6.09 11.75 -6.32
C ALA A 36 6.40 10.35 -6.83
N TYR A 37 6.24 9.34 -5.99
CA TYR A 37 6.30 7.96 -6.46
C TYR A 37 5.17 7.78 -7.46
N PRO A 38 5.46 7.30 -8.69
CA PRO A 38 4.41 6.98 -9.65
C PRO A 38 3.54 5.80 -9.18
N ILE A 39 3.94 5.17 -8.08
CA ILE A 39 3.30 4.00 -7.50
C ILE A 39 2.54 4.45 -6.25
N ASP A 40 1.22 4.47 -6.36
CA ASP A 40 0.35 4.51 -5.20
C ASP A 40 0.48 3.18 -4.44
N MET A 41 1.26 3.20 -3.35
CA MET A 41 1.48 2.02 -2.50
C MET A 41 0.18 1.50 -1.90
N LYS A 42 -0.78 2.39 -1.58
CA LYS A 42 -2.09 1.98 -1.08
C LYS A 42 -2.85 1.20 -2.16
N LYS A 43 -2.81 1.68 -3.41
CA LYS A 43 -3.37 0.95 -4.55
C LYS A 43 -2.70 -0.41 -4.78
N ARG A 44 -1.38 -0.51 -4.67
CA ARG A 44 -0.63 -1.79 -4.79
C ARG A 44 -1.03 -2.78 -3.69
N ILE A 45 -1.08 -2.32 -2.44
CA ILE A 45 -1.47 -3.14 -1.29
C ILE A 45 -2.90 -3.65 -1.49
N ASN A 46 -3.83 -2.77 -1.87
CA ASN A 46 -5.22 -3.15 -2.14
C ASN A 46 -5.34 -4.17 -3.28
N GLN A 47 -4.61 -3.98 -4.38
CA GLN A 47 -4.60 -4.95 -5.49
C GLN A 47 -4.04 -6.31 -5.08
N ALA A 48 -2.98 -6.35 -4.27
CA ALA A 48 -2.40 -7.59 -3.78
C ALA A 48 -3.36 -8.31 -2.81
N ALA A 49 -3.96 -7.57 -1.87
CA ALA A 49 -4.94 -8.09 -0.95
C ALA A 49 -6.17 -8.66 -1.67
N PHE A 50 -6.73 -7.90 -2.62
CA PHE A 50 -7.87 -8.35 -3.44
C PHE A 50 -7.53 -9.62 -4.22
N ARG A 51 -6.37 -9.66 -4.90
CA ARG A 51 -5.94 -10.85 -5.66
C ARG A 51 -5.82 -12.10 -4.78
N ASN A 52 -5.26 -11.95 -3.58
CA ASN A 52 -5.12 -13.07 -2.66
C ASN A 52 -6.46 -13.53 -2.10
N LEU A 53 -7.36 -12.59 -1.77
CA LEU A 53 -8.72 -12.89 -1.34
C LEU A 53 -9.49 -13.65 -2.43
N SER A 54 -9.46 -13.16 -3.68
CA SER A 54 -10.14 -13.82 -4.81
C SER A 54 -9.61 -15.22 -5.07
N LYS A 55 -8.29 -15.44 -4.95
CA LYS A 55 -7.71 -16.78 -5.05
C LYS A 55 -8.18 -17.70 -3.93
N GLY A 56 -8.25 -17.20 -2.70
CA GLY A 56 -8.74 -17.95 -1.55
C GLY A 56 -10.19 -18.37 -1.74
N ILE A 57 -11.05 -17.43 -2.16
CA ILE A 57 -12.46 -17.71 -2.47
C ILE A 57 -12.57 -18.76 -3.58
N ALA A 58 -11.90 -18.54 -4.72
CA ALA A 58 -11.94 -19.49 -5.84
C ALA A 58 -11.49 -20.90 -5.44
N GLY A 59 -10.39 -21.00 -4.67
CA GLY A 59 -9.93 -22.29 -4.14
C GLY A 59 -10.93 -22.96 -3.20
N THR A 60 -11.62 -22.19 -2.35
CA THR A 60 -12.70 -22.72 -1.50
C THR A 60 -13.86 -23.27 -2.33
N PHE A 61 -14.25 -22.58 -3.41
CA PHE A 61 -15.30 -23.06 -4.31
C PHE A 61 -14.90 -24.35 -5.02
N GLU A 62 -13.70 -24.40 -5.58
CA GLU A 62 -13.18 -25.59 -6.27
C GLU A 62 -13.10 -26.79 -5.32
N ASN A 63 -12.56 -26.59 -4.11
CA ASN A 63 -12.38 -27.66 -3.12
C ASN A 63 -13.71 -28.20 -2.59
N ASN A 64 -14.72 -27.35 -2.44
CA ASN A 64 -16.02 -27.76 -1.89
C ASN A 64 -17.05 -28.10 -2.97
N ARG A 65 -16.70 -28.00 -4.27
CA ARG A 65 -17.64 -28.18 -5.40
C ARG A 65 -18.93 -27.36 -5.24
N TRP A 66 -18.81 -26.16 -4.69
CA TRP A 66 -19.97 -25.28 -4.49
C TRP A 66 -20.60 -24.95 -5.83
N SER A 67 -21.92 -25.11 -5.94
CA SER A 67 -22.67 -24.66 -7.10
C SER A 67 -22.89 -23.15 -7.04
N GLU A 68 -23.34 -22.56 -8.15
CA GLU A 68 -23.77 -21.15 -8.14
C GLU A 68 -24.95 -20.95 -7.17
N GLU A 69 -25.84 -21.93 -7.02
CA GLU A 69 -26.96 -21.85 -6.07
C GLU A 69 -26.48 -21.76 -4.62
N ASP A 70 -25.47 -22.56 -4.23
CA ASP A 70 -24.91 -22.54 -2.88
C ASP A 70 -24.32 -21.17 -2.52
N PHE A 71 -23.70 -20.50 -3.49
CA PHE A 71 -23.14 -19.17 -3.29
C PHE A 71 -24.22 -18.10 -3.10
N PHE A 72 -25.21 -18.05 -3.99
CA PHE A 72 -26.28 -17.05 -3.90
C PHE A 72 -27.12 -17.22 -2.63
N GLU A 73 -27.33 -18.45 -2.17
CA GLU A 73 -28.00 -18.70 -0.89
C GLU A 73 -27.22 -18.10 0.30
N ILE A 74 -25.89 -18.26 0.34
CA ILE A 74 -25.05 -17.70 1.40
C ILE A 74 -24.98 -16.17 1.30
N VAL A 75 -24.85 -15.62 0.09
CA VAL A 75 -24.81 -14.17 -0.13
C VAL A 75 -26.09 -13.50 0.36
N GLU A 76 -27.27 -14.07 0.06
CA GLU A 76 -28.55 -13.55 0.55
C GLU A 76 -28.66 -13.67 2.08
N LYS A 77 -28.20 -14.77 2.69
CA LYS A 77 -28.13 -14.88 4.17
C LYS A 77 -27.25 -13.80 4.80
N CYS A 78 -26.07 -13.51 4.25
CA CYS A 78 -25.20 -12.46 4.75
C CYS A 78 -25.75 -11.04 4.49
N ARG A 79 -26.63 -10.87 3.51
CA ARG A 79 -27.26 -9.59 3.18
C ARG A 79 -28.37 -9.22 4.17
N ASP A 80 -29.07 -10.22 4.68
CA ASP A 80 -30.16 -10.07 5.66
C ASP A 80 -29.67 -10.12 7.12
N GLU A 81 -28.40 -10.45 7.38
CA GLU A 81 -27.82 -10.31 8.72
C GLU A 81 -27.70 -8.82 9.07
N PRO A 82 -28.40 -8.32 10.09
CA PRO A 82 -28.19 -6.96 10.56
C PRO A 82 -26.74 -6.87 11.05
N GLU A 83 -26.00 -5.84 10.62
CA GLU A 83 -24.68 -5.52 11.20
C GLU A 83 -24.84 -5.49 12.71
N SER A 84 -24.39 -6.54 13.40
CA SER A 84 -24.34 -6.55 14.85
C SER A 84 -23.31 -5.50 15.23
N ARG A 85 -23.78 -4.27 15.46
CA ARG A 85 -23.01 -3.17 16.02
C ARG A 85 -22.34 -3.69 17.28
N SER A 86 -21.03 -3.88 17.19
CA SER A 86 -20.19 -4.03 18.36
C SER A 86 -20.02 -2.64 18.94
N GLU A 87 -20.85 -2.32 19.94
CA GLU A 87 -20.62 -1.19 20.86
C GLU A 87 -19.39 -1.43 21.72
#